data_AF-A0A484CEQ3-F1
#
_entry.id   AF-A0A484CEQ3-F1
#
_cell.length_a   1.000
_cell.length_b   1.000
_cell.length_c   1.000
_cell.angle_alpha   90.00
_cell.angle_beta   90.00
_cell.angle_gamma   90.00
#
_symmetry.space_group_name_H-M   'P 1'
#
loop_
_entity.id
_entity.type
_entity.pdbx_description
1 polymer ?
#
loop_
_entity_poly.entity_id
_entity_poly.type
_entity_poly.pdbx_seq_one_letter_code
_entity_poly.pdbx_strand_id
1 'polypeptide(L)'
;MEFEAAREYCRMKNVNYTPCGLVIHPDAPWLGASPDGLIFDPFAQPPFGLVEIKCPNVKNYVDCKYLQIQDGTLAFRKSHSYYWQVQGC
;
A
#
# COMPACT_ATOMS: atom_id res chain seq x y z
N MET A 1 -7.46 4.03 13.09
CA MET A 1 -6.34 4.56 12.29
C MET A 1 -6.24 3.91 10.93
N GLU A 2 -5.79 2.66 10.78
CA GLU A 2 -5.60 2.08 9.44
C GLU A 2 -6.92 1.91 8.67
N PHE A 3 -7.95 1.33 9.31
CA PHE A 3 -9.30 1.24 8.75
C PHE A 3 -9.88 2.62 8.37
N GLU A 4 -9.62 3.65 9.17
CA GLU A 4 -10.09 5.00 8.89
C GLU A 4 -9.37 5.62 7.70
N ALA A 5 -8.06 5.38 7.58
CA ALA A 5 -7.26 5.79 6.43
C ALA A 5 -7.70 5.06 5.15
N ALA A 6 -8.02 3.77 5.22
CA ALA A 6 -8.59 3.00 4.10
C ALA A 6 -9.92 3.60 3.65
N ARG A 7 -10.82 3.88 4.60
CA ARG A 7 -12.12 4.50 4.33
C ARG A 7 -11.98 5.86 3.67
N GLU A 8 -11.08 6.71 4.17
CA GLU A 8 -10.85 8.04 3.61
C GLU A 8 -10.22 7.97 2.22
N TYR A 9 -9.25 7.07 2.00
CA TYR A 9 -8.70 6.79 0.68
C TYR A 9 -9.79 6.39 -0.33
N CYS A 10 -10.68 5.46 0.05
CA CYS A 10 -11.78 5.02 -0.81
C CYS A 10 -12.73 6.15 -1.16
N ARG A 11 -13.05 6.99 -0.17
CA ARG A 11 -13.90 8.18 -0.37
C ARG A 11 -13.24 9.19 -1.32
N MET A 12 -11.93 9.43 -1.17
CA MET A 12 -11.19 10.39 -1.99
C MET A 12 -10.96 9.91 -3.43
N LYS A 13 -10.72 8.60 -3.61
CA LYS A 13 -10.43 8.01 -4.92
C LYS A 13 -11.67 7.44 -5.61
N ASN A 14 -12.81 7.37 -4.93
CA ASN A 14 -14.05 6.76 -5.41
C ASN A 14 -13.83 5.30 -5.86
N VAL A 15 -13.18 4.51 -5.00
CA VAL A 15 -12.85 3.10 -5.24
C VAL A 15 -13.43 2.21 -4.14
N ASN A 16 -13.57 0.93 -4.43
CA ASN A 16 -14.03 -0.07 -3.46
C ASN A 16 -12.84 -0.74 -2.77
N TYR A 17 -12.97 -0.99 -1.47
CA TYR A 17 -11.96 -1.67 -0.66
C TYR A 17 -12.50 -2.98 -0.11
N THR A 18 -11.67 -4.02 -0.16
CA THR A 18 -11.90 -5.31 0.48
C THR A 18 -10.70 -5.65 1.35
N PRO A 19 -10.87 -5.90 2.67
CA PRO A 19 -9.76 -6.30 3.52
C PRO A 19 -9.13 -7.61 3.02
N CYS A 20 -7.80 -7.71 3.06
CA CYS A 20 -7.09 -8.92 2.66
C CYS A 20 -6.63 -9.71 3.88
N GLY A 21 -6.56 -11.03 3.73
CA GLY A 21 -5.85 -11.91 4.65
C GLY A 21 -4.47 -12.27 4.09
N LEU A 22 -3.91 -13.37 4.58
CA LEU A 22 -2.70 -13.95 4.01
C LEU A 22 -3.01 -14.59 2.65
N VAL A 23 -2.30 -14.14 1.61
CA VAL A 23 -2.31 -14.72 0.26
C VAL A 23 -1.01 -15.49 0.07
N ILE A 24 -1.12 -16.77 -0.29
CA ILE A 24 0.03 -17.64 -0.58
C ILE A 24 0.28 -17.64 -2.08
N HIS A 25 1.55 -17.52 -2.48
CA HIS A 25 1.92 -17.54 -3.90
C HIS A 25 1.59 -18.92 -4.50
N PRO A 26 0.86 -18.98 -5.63
CA PRO A 26 0.36 -20.25 -6.18
C PRO A 26 1.48 -21.25 -6.51
N ASP A 27 2.61 -20.75 -7.03
CA ASP A 27 3.75 -21.59 -7.42
C ASP A 27 4.87 -21.67 -6.37
N ALA A 28 4.75 -20.96 -5.24
CA ALA A 28 5.78 -20.91 -4.20
C ALA A 28 5.13 -20.90 -2.80
N PRO A 29 4.67 -22.06 -2.29
CA PRO A 29 3.85 -22.14 -1.08
C PRO A 29 4.53 -21.63 0.21
N TRP A 30 5.86 -21.46 0.19
CA TRP A 30 6.63 -20.86 1.28
C TRP A 30 6.65 -19.33 1.25
N LEU A 31 6.10 -18.70 0.20
CA LEU A 31 5.95 -17.26 0.06
C LEU A 31 4.49 -16.86 0.25
N GLY A 32 4.28 -15.80 1.02
CA GLY A 32 2.97 -15.19 1.16
C GLY A 32 3.08 -13.71 1.51
N ALA A 33 2.00 -12.99 1.21
CA ALA A 33 1.83 -11.58 1.49
C ALA A 33 0.48 -11.33 2.16
N SER A 34 0.40 -10.30 3.00
CA SER A 34 -0.85 -9.87 3.62
C SER A 34 -1.01 -8.37 3.34
N PRO A 35 -1.43 -7.97 2.13
CA PRO A 35 -1.75 -6.58 1.84
C PRO A 35 -2.83 -6.08 2.81
N ASP A 36 -2.87 -4.77 3.07
CA ASP A 36 -3.93 -4.24 3.94
C ASP A 36 -5.31 -4.33 3.26
N GLY A 37 -5.35 -4.24 1.92
CA GLY A 37 -6.57 -4.56 1.18
C GLY A 37 -6.43 -4.63 -0.34
N LEU A 38 -7.47 -5.19 -0.96
CA LEU A 38 -7.70 -5.13 -2.41
C LEU A 38 -8.54 -3.90 -2.73
N ILE A 39 -8.13 -3.20 -3.79
CA ILE A 39 -8.84 -2.07 -4.37
C ILE A 39 -9.47 -2.50 -5.69
N PHE A 40 -10.72 -2.13 -5.87
CA PHE A 40 -11.42 -2.24 -7.15
C PHE A 40 -11.84 -0.86 -7.65
N ASP A 41 -11.36 -0.51 -8.83
CA ASP A 41 -11.73 0.69 -9.58
C ASP A 41 -12.22 0.27 -10.97
N PRO A 42 -13.53 0.37 -11.28
CA PRO A 42 -14.08 -0.05 -12.57
C PRO A 42 -13.57 0.78 -13.76
N PHE A 43 -12.94 1.94 -13.51
CA PHE A 43 -12.41 2.81 -14.54
C PHE A 43 -10.90 2.66 -14.75
N ALA A 44 -10.20 1.94 -13.88
CA ALA A 44 -8.76 1.69 -13.99
C ALA A 44 -8.45 0.49 -14.90
N GLN A 45 -7.24 0.47 -15.46
CA GLN A 45 -6.68 -0.68 -16.17
C GLN A 45 -5.28 -0.99 -15.61
N PRO A 46 -5.10 -2.12 -14.89
CA PRO A 46 -6.13 -3.11 -14.52
C PRO A 46 -7.13 -2.56 -13.48
N PRO A 47 -8.35 -3.15 -13.39
CA PRO A 47 -9.39 -2.68 -12.47
C PRO A 47 -9.14 -3.07 -11.01
N PHE A 48 -8.15 -3.93 -10.75
CA PHE A 48 -7.76 -4.37 -9.42
C PHE A 48 -6.37 -3.87 -9.08
N GLY A 49 -6.21 -3.44 -7.82
CA GLY A 49 -4.94 -3.07 -7.23
C GLY A 49 -4.88 -3.48 -5.76
N LEU A 50 -3.73 -3.23 -5.14
CA LEU A 50 -3.51 -3.45 -3.70
C LEU A 50 -3.33 -2.10 -2.99
N VAL A 51 -3.63 -2.07 -1.70
CA VAL A 51 -3.32 -0.94 -0.82
C VAL A 51 -2.49 -1.41 0.37
N GLU A 52 -1.50 -0.60 0.72
CA GLU A 52 -0.64 -0.75 1.89
C GLU A 52 -0.61 0.61 2.61
N ILE A 53 -1.08 0.65 3.85
CA ILE A 53 -1.36 1.82 4.66
C ILE A 53 -0.39 1.85 5.83
N LYS A 54 0.35 2.95 5.94
CA LYS A 54 1.20 3.21 7.11
C LYS A 54 0.61 4.32 7.95
N CYS A 55 0.52 4.09 9.26
CA CYS A 55 0.16 5.09 10.27
C CYS A 55 1.40 5.42 11.13
N PRO A 56 2.37 6.19 10.61
CA PRO A 56 3.62 6.43 11.31
C PRO A 56 3.43 7.34 12.53
N ASN A 57 4.15 7.06 13.61
CA ASN A 57 4.18 7.92 14.80
C ASN A 57 5.20 9.06 14.62
N VAL A 58 4.99 9.90 13.61
CA VAL A 58 5.79 11.10 13.32
C VAL A 58 4.88 12.30 13.16
N LYS A 59 5.41 13.51 13.37
CA LYS A 59 4.61 14.74 13.26
C LYS A 59 4.27 15.07 11.80
N ASN A 60 5.17 14.78 10.87
CA ASN A 60 4.98 15.06 9.46
C ASN A 60 5.43 13.86 8.60
N TYR A 61 4.74 13.60 7.49
CA TYR A 61 5.09 12.49 6.60
C TYR A 61 6.50 12.62 6.02
N VAL A 62 7.05 13.84 5.91
CA VAL A 62 8.45 14.04 5.46
C VAL A 62 9.49 13.44 6.40
N ASP A 63 9.13 13.21 7.67
CA ASP A 63 10.01 12.60 8.67
C ASP A 63 10.04 11.05 8.56
N CYS A 64 9.23 10.47 7.67
CA CYS A 64 9.19 9.04 7.47
C CYS A 64 10.46 8.56 6.77
N LYS A 65 11.23 7.69 7.44
CA LYS A 65 12.49 7.12 6.91
C LYS A 65 12.35 6.29 5.62
N TYR A 66 11.13 5.88 5.29
CA TYR A 66 10.78 5.14 4.08
C TYR A 66 10.42 6.04 2.90
N LEU A 67 10.33 7.36 3.11
CA LEU A 67 10.13 8.37 2.08
C LEU A 67 11.42 9.17 1.88
N GLN A 68 11.58 9.71 0.69
CA GLN A 68 12.69 10.59 0.34
C GLN A 68 12.25 11.57 -0.74
N ILE A 69 12.83 12.77 -0.76
CA ILE A 69 12.60 13.72 -1.84
C ILE A 69 13.57 13.40 -2.99
N GLN A 70 13.04 13.16 -4.18
CA GLN A 70 13.79 13.01 -5.43
C GLN A 70 13.23 14.02 -6.43
N ASP A 71 14.09 14.87 -6.98
CA ASP A 71 13.72 15.87 -7.99
C ASP A 71 12.53 16.74 -7.57
N GLY A 72 12.51 17.17 -6.30
CA GLY A 72 11.43 17.98 -5.72
C GLY A 72 10.13 17.23 -5.43
N THR A 73 10.06 15.94 -5.72
CA THR A 73 8.87 15.09 -5.53
C THR A 73 9.10 14.07 -4.42
N LEU A 74 8.07 13.81 -3.63
CA LEU A 74 8.09 12.75 -2.62
C LEU A 74 8.10 11.38 -3.31
N ALA A 75 9.14 10.59 -3.05
CA ALA A 75 9.34 9.27 -3.62
C ALA A 75 9.58 8.23 -2.53
N PHE A 76 9.31 6.97 -2.87
CA PHE A 76 9.59 5.87 -1.97
C PHE A 76 11.08 5.54 -1.95
N ARG A 77 11.64 5.33 -0.76
CA ARG A 77 13.04 4.92 -0.62
C ARG A 77 13.19 3.44 -0.96
N LYS A 78 13.76 3.13 -2.13
CA LYS A 78 13.98 1.76 -2.62
C LYS A 78 14.87 0.89 -1.72
N SER A 79 15.72 1.50 -0.89
CA SER A 79 16.55 0.79 0.07
C SER A 79 15.82 0.44 1.37
N HIS A 80 14.58 0.89 1.57
CA HIS A 80 13.81 0.62 2.77
C HIS A 80 13.01 -0.69 2.63
N SER A 81 12.86 -1.45 3.71
CA SER A 81 12.17 -2.75 3.72
C SER A 81 10.74 -2.70 3.17
N TYR A 82 9.97 -1.67 3.52
CA TYR A 82 8.62 -1.45 3.00
C TYR A 82 8.53 -1.35 1.47
N TYR A 83 9.62 -1.01 0.78
CA TYR A 83 9.63 -1.03 -0.69
C TYR A 83 9.44 -2.46 -1.18
N TRP A 84 10.21 -3.37 -0.60
CA TRP A 84 10.16 -4.80 -0.90
C TRP A 84 8.88 -5.46 -0.43
N GLN A 85 8.25 -4.96 0.64
CA GLN A 85 6.92 -5.43 1.05
C GLN A 85 5.89 -5.22 -0.08
N VAL A 86 5.90 -4.05 -0.72
CA VAL A 86 5.00 -3.76 -1.84
C VAL A 86 5.36 -4.54 -3.11
N GLN A 87 6.66 -4.77 -3.37
CA GLN A 87 7.09 -5.53 -4.56
C GLN A 87 6.89 -7.05 -4.43
N GLY A 88 6.89 -7.57 -3.21
CA GLY A 88 6.70 -9.00 -2.94
C GLY A 88 5.24 -9.42 -2.74
N CYS A 89 4.30 -8.49 -2.90
CA CYS A 89 2.86 -8.77 -2.94
C CYS A 89 2.40 -9.25 -4.31
#